data_AF-X1Q715-F1
#
_entry.id   AF-X1Q715-F1
#
_cell.length_a   1.000
_cell.length_b   1.000
_cell.length_c   1.000
_cell.angle_alpha   90.00
_cell.angle_beta   90.00
_cell.angle_gamma   90.00
#
_symmetry.space_group_name_H-M   'P 1'
#
loop_
_entity.id
_entity.type
_entity.pdbx_description
1 polymer ?
#
loop_
_entity_poly.entity_id
_entity_poly.type
_entity_poly.pdbx_seq_one_letter_code
_entity_poly.pdbx_strand_id
1 'polypeptide(L)'
;KSREFLLNYFVYMFRNNTYFAIKMKHKYDLTEAEIKYILGENHAHKLKDILRSSKMINIKPIEEETIISDEKEEKNETAEEKIQQSLFDF
;
A
#
# COMPACT_ATOMS: atom_id res chain seq x y z
N LYS A 1 -4.68 23.06 4.18
CA LYS A 1 -3.22 22.78 4.08
C LYS A 1 -2.76 23.16 2.68
N SER A 2 -1.70 23.96 2.55
CA SER A 2 -1.21 24.45 1.26
C SER A 2 -0.53 23.34 0.44
N ARG A 3 -0.55 23.47 -0.89
CA ARG A 3 0.13 22.57 -1.82
C ARG A 3 1.63 22.44 -1.52
N GLU A 4 2.25 23.55 -1.12
CA GLU A 4 3.68 23.64 -0.79
C GLU A 4 4.04 22.78 0.43
N PHE A 5 3.17 22.76 1.45
CA PHE A 5 3.36 21.90 2.61
C PHE A 5 3.40 20.42 2.22
N LEU A 6 2.46 20.00 1.36
CA LEU A 6 2.42 18.62 0.88
C LEU A 6 3.66 18.26 0.07
N LEU A 7 4.11 19.14 -0.82
CA LEU A 7 5.33 18.93 -1.61
C LEU A 7 6.54 18.71 -0.70
N ASN A 8 6.75 19.59 0.28
CA ASN A 8 7.85 19.48 1.23
C ASN A 8 7.78 18.17 2.05
N TYR A 9 6.57 17.78 2.46
CA TYR A 9 6.35 16.52 3.14
C TYR A 9 6.68 15.31 2.26
N PHE A 10 6.29 15.32 0.98
CA PHE A 10 6.62 14.25 0.05
C PHE A 10 8.12 14.14 -0.20
N VAL A 11 8.80 15.27 -0.39
CA VAL A 11 10.27 15.30 -0.54
C VAL A 11 10.94 14.75 0.71
N TYR A 12 10.48 15.16 1.89
CA TYR A 12 10.96 14.63 3.16
C TYR A 12 10.76 13.11 3.26
N MET A 13 9.57 12.61 2.94
CA MET A 13 9.27 11.17 2.96
C MET A 13 10.14 10.40 1.98
N PHE A 14 10.33 10.93 0.77
CA PHE A 14 11.17 10.32 -0.25
C PHE A 14 12.63 10.20 0.20
N ARG A 15 13.15 11.20 0.90
CA ARG A 15 14.54 11.22 1.39
C ARG A 15 14.76 10.33 2.61
N ASN A 16 13.77 10.25 3.50
CA ASN A 16 13.94 9.56 4.79
C ASN A 16 13.44 8.11 4.78
N ASN A 17 12.55 7.75 3.86
CA ASN A 17 11.98 6.42 3.78
C ASN A 17 12.27 5.77 2.42
N THR A 18 13.28 4.89 2.38
CA THR A 18 13.68 4.17 1.16
C THR A 18 12.54 3.32 0.60
N TYR A 19 11.74 2.67 1.44
CA TYR A 19 10.59 1.87 0.98
C TYR A 19 9.55 2.75 0.26
N PHE A 20 9.28 3.93 0.81
CA PHE A 20 8.42 4.92 0.18
C PHE A 20 8.99 5.38 -1.17
N ALA A 21 10.28 5.69 -1.24
CA ALA A 21 10.95 6.10 -2.47
C ALA A 21 10.89 5.02 -3.56
N ILE A 22 11.12 3.76 -3.20
CA ILE A 22 11.00 2.60 -4.11
C ILE A 22 9.57 2.48 -4.63
N LYS A 23 8.58 2.57 -3.74
CA LYS A 23 7.16 2.52 -4.14
C LYS A 23 6.80 3.64 -5.11
N MET A 24 7.28 4.86 -4.85
CA MET A 24 7.04 6.01 -5.73
C MET A 24 7.74 5.87 -7.07
N LYS A 25 9.00 5.38 -7.09
CA LYS A 25 9.72 5.07 -8.34
C LYS A 25 8.89 4.15 -9.23
N HIS A 26 8.36 3.06 -8.69
CA HIS A 26 7.56 2.10 -9.47
C HIS A 26 6.16 2.60 -9.82
N LYS A 27 5.54 3.41 -8.95
CA LYS A 27 4.18 3.93 -9.19
C LYS A 27 4.15 5.01 -10.28
N TYR A 28 5.22 5.79 -10.40
CA TYR A 28 5.32 6.94 -11.31
C TYR A 28 6.37 6.74 -12.41
N ASP A 29 6.94 5.54 -12.52
CA ASP A 29 8.02 5.19 -13.47
C ASP A 29 9.15 6.23 -13.51
N LEU A 30 9.59 6.68 -12.34
CA LEU A 30 10.59 7.74 -12.22
C LEU A 30 11.94 7.28 -12.78
N THR A 31 12.53 8.14 -13.60
CA THR A 31 13.88 7.99 -14.12
C THR A 31 14.93 8.26 -13.05
N GLU A 32 16.17 7.80 -13.29
CA GLU A 32 17.29 8.08 -12.40
C GLU A 32 17.51 9.59 -12.18
N ALA A 33 17.35 10.40 -13.23
CA ALA A 33 17.52 11.85 -13.14
C ALA A 33 16.48 12.49 -12.21
N GLU A 34 15.21 12.06 -12.29
CA GLU A 34 14.14 12.56 -11.44
C GLU A 34 14.32 12.13 -9.98
N ILE A 35 14.70 10.88 -9.75
CA ILE A 35 15.00 10.37 -8.40
C ILE A 35 16.16 11.17 -7.79
N LYS A 36 17.21 11.43 -8.59
CA LYS A 36 18.36 12.25 -8.16
C LYS A 36 17.93 13.69 -7.85
N TYR A 37 17.05 14.28 -8.66
CA TYR A 37 16.50 15.61 -8.41
C TYR A 37 15.73 15.69 -7.09
N ILE A 38 14.88 14.70 -6.80
CA ILE A 38 14.09 14.66 -5.55
C ILE A 38 15.00 14.45 -4.32
N LEU A 39 15.98 13.53 -4.41
CA LEU A 39 16.94 13.26 -3.33
C LEU A 39 17.83 14.46 -3.01
N GLY A 40 18.26 15.19 -4.03
CA GLY A 40 19.31 16.18 -3.95
C GLY A 40 20.68 15.57 -3.63
N GLU A 41 21.72 16.40 -3.58
CA GLU A 41 23.10 15.97 -3.41
C GLU A 41 23.33 15.23 -2.08
N ASN A 42 22.66 15.69 -1.01
CA ASN A 42 22.81 15.17 0.35
C ASN A 42 22.40 13.69 0.50
N HIS A 43 21.54 13.18 -0.38
CA HIS A 43 21.03 11.81 -0.31
C HIS A 43 21.43 10.96 -1.51
N ALA A 44 22.44 11.38 -2.27
CA ALA A 44 22.92 10.67 -3.45
C ALA A 44 23.35 9.21 -3.17
N HIS A 45 23.80 8.91 -1.95
CA HIS A 45 24.14 7.55 -1.53
C HIS A 45 22.95 6.58 -1.61
N LYS A 46 21.71 7.06 -1.36
CA LYS A 46 20.49 6.24 -1.41
C LYS A 46 20.00 5.96 -2.83
N LEU A 47 20.51 6.69 -3.82
CA LEU A 47 20.13 6.52 -5.23
C LEU A 47 20.37 5.08 -5.68
N LYS A 48 21.53 4.51 -5.35
CA LYS A 48 21.88 3.14 -5.70
C LYS A 48 20.90 2.12 -5.10
N ASP A 49 20.49 2.34 -3.85
CA ASP A 49 19.56 1.43 -3.16
C ASP A 49 18.17 1.47 -3.79
N ILE A 50 17.70 2.67 -4.16
CA ILE A 50 16.40 2.87 -4.82
C ILE A 50 16.40 2.28 -6.23
N LEU A 51 17.49 2.47 -7.00
CA LEU A 51 17.60 1.95 -8.36
C LEU A 51 17.76 0.43 -8.41
N ARG A 52 18.53 -0.15 -7.48
CA ARG A 52 18.75 -1.61 -7.38
C ARG A 52 17.52 -2.36 -6.91
N SER A 53 16.55 -1.67 -6.32
CA SER A 53 15.29 -2.29 -5.97
C SER A 53 14.52 -2.69 -7.23
N SER A 54 14.54 -3.99 -7.52
CA SER A 54 13.73 -4.63 -8.56
C SER A 54 12.38 -5.10 -8.02
N LYS A 55 12.09 -4.84 -6.73
CA LYS A 55 10.88 -5.33 -6.09
C LYS A 55 9.66 -4.58 -6.65
N MET A 56 9.07 -5.17 -7.69
CA MET A 56 7.63 -5.21 -7.85
C MET A 56 7.04 -5.60 -6.50
N ILE A 57 6.55 -4.60 -5.77
CA ILE A 57 5.67 -4.85 -4.63
C ILE A 57 4.41 -5.37 -5.30
N ASN A 58 4.28 -6.70 -5.36
CA ASN A 58 3.08 -7.38 -5.78
C ASN A 58 2.05 -7.11 -4.67
N ILE A 59 1.45 -5.91 -4.70
CA ILE A 59 0.30 -5.56 -3.87
C ILE A 59 -0.81 -6.42 -4.46
N LYS A 60 -0.94 -7.65 -3.95
CA LYS A 60 -2.13 -8.45 -4.24
C LYS A 60 -3.32 -7.56 -3.90
N PRO A 61 -4.25 -7.34 -4.85
CA PRO A 61 -5.54 -6.76 -4.52
C PRO A 61 -6.09 -7.53 -3.31
N ILE A 62 -6.68 -6.82 -2.35
CA ILE A 62 -7.46 -7.48 -1.31
C ILE A 62 -8.56 -8.21 -2.08
N GLU A 63 -8.52 -9.54 -2.06
CA GLU A 63 -9.60 -10.38 -2.58
C GLU A 63 -10.80 -10.07 -1.69
N GLU A 64 -11.78 -9.33 -2.21
CA GLU A 64 -13.10 -9.27 -1.59
C GLU A 64 -13.64 -10.69 -1.65
N GLU A 65 -13.74 -11.36 -0.50
CA GLU A 65 -14.47 -12.62 -0.37
C GLU A 65 -15.93 -12.33 -0.76
N THR A 66 -16.24 -12.45 -2.04
CA THR A 66 -17.62 -12.58 -2.49
C THR A 66 -18.12 -13.90 -1.93
N ILE A 67 -18.85 -13.81 -0.81
CA ILE A 67 -19.64 -14.90 -0.25
C ILE A 67 -20.70 -15.22 -1.31
N ILE A 68 -20.36 -16.10 -2.25
CA ILE A 68 -21.33 -16.73 -3.13
C ILE A 68 -22.03 -17.75 -2.24
N SER A 69 -23.19 -17.35 -1.75
CA SER A 69 -24.18 -18.24 -1.17
C SER A 69 -24.64 -19.22 -2.25
N ASP A 70 -24.07 -20.42 -2.24
CA ASP A 70 -24.69 -21.59 -2.86
C ASP A 70 -24.83 -22.67 -1.80
N GLU A 71 -26.09 -22.86 -1.42
CA GLU A 71 -26.58 -23.93 -0.57
C GLU A 71 -26.08 -25.29 -1.09
N LYS A 72 -25.37 -26.05 -0.24
CA LYS A 72 -25.61 -27.49 -0.08
C LYS A 72 -24.95 -28.04 1.19
N GLU A 73 -25.84 -28.59 1.99
CA GLU A 73 -25.65 -29.31 3.24
C GLU A 73 -24.49 -30.31 3.23
N GLU A 74 -23.69 -30.35 4.30
CA GLU A 74 -23.48 -31.60 5.04
C GLU A 74 -23.03 -31.35 6.49
N LYS A 75 -23.80 -31.96 7.39
CA LYS A 75 -23.79 -31.94 8.86
C LYS A 75 -22.42 -32.31 9.48
N ASN A 76 -21.99 -31.57 10.51
CA ASN A 76 -22.01 -32.01 11.93
C ASN A 76 -21.19 -31.09 12.85
N GLU A 77 -21.60 -31.08 14.13
CA GLU A 77 -20.85 -30.70 15.34
C GLU A 77 -20.89 -29.24 15.84
N THR A 78 -21.97 -28.97 16.59
CA THR A 78 -21.96 -28.40 17.97
C THR A 78 -21.33 -27.03 18.27
N ALA A 79 -22.25 -26.13 18.68
CA ALA A 79 -22.19 -25.26 19.86
C ALA A 79 -21.84 -23.76 19.67
N GLU A 80 -22.87 -22.95 19.92
CA GLU A 80 -22.88 -21.52 20.30
C GLU A 80 -22.65 -20.47 19.21
N GLU A 81 -23.55 -20.45 18.22
CA GLU A 81 -23.80 -19.23 17.45
C GLU A 81 -24.52 -18.19 18.32
N LYS A 82 -23.79 -17.16 18.73
CA LYS A 82 -24.36 -15.92 19.26
C LYS A 82 -25.24 -15.30 18.17
N ILE A 83 -26.55 -15.48 18.29
CA ILE A 83 -27.55 -14.77 17.49
C ILE A 83 -27.30 -13.27 17.67
N GLN A 84 -26.69 -12.62 16.68
CA GLN A 84 -26.63 -11.17 16.62
C GLN A 84 -28.03 -10.68 16.24
N GLN A 85 -28.70 -10.00 17.17
CA GLN A 85 -29.97 -9.37 16.90
C GLN A 85 -29.77 -8.21 15.90
N SER A 86 -30.54 -8.22 14.82
CA SER A 86 -30.54 -7.14 13.81
C SER A 86 -31.00 -5.83 14.44
N LEU A 87 -30.28 -4.74 14.16
CA LEU A 87 -30.59 -3.38 14.62
C LEU A 87 -31.59 -2.65 13.70
N PHE A 88 -32.09 -3.30 12.66
CA PHE A 88 -33.03 -2.74 11.68
C PHE A 88 -34.29 -3.59 11.60
N ASP A 89 -34.94 -3.80 12.74
CA ASP A 89 -36.35 -4.21 12.78
C ASP A 89 -37.16 -2.92 13.00
N PHE A 90 -37.61 -2.30 11.89
CA PHE A 90 -38.47 -1.12 11.87
C PHE A 90 -39.80 -1.45 11.20
#